data_AF-A0A5K7TZB3-F1
#
_entry.id   AF-A0A5K7TZB3-F1
#
_cell.length_a   1.000
_cell.length_b   1.000
_cell.length_c   1.000
_cell.angle_alpha   90.00
_cell.angle_beta   90.00
_cell.angle_gamma   90.00
#
_symmetry.space_group_name_H-M   'P 1'
#
loop_
_entity.id
_entity.type
_entity.pdbx_description
1 polymer ?
#
loop_
_entity_poly.entity_id
_entity_poly.type
_entity_poly.pdbx_seq_one_letter_code
_entity_poly.pdbx_strand_id
1 'polypeptide(L)'
;MHDASAFTAVLFGLRGCLVQAANGSPLPTPGALDALASLRRQQVPCIWLDDLSNAQSQRLASVLPAWLPGQRVNGVHWPAPNACWQALMTLDSERLDGCVLVSGEPQLLQSGLNAGLWTIGLAACSPSCDLGSQAWQAMTPQEQELARGKATLELFRLGVHSVIDHLEALDTCLMDIAQRRRKGEKP
;
A
#
# COMPACT_ATOMS: atom_id res chain seq x y z
N MET A 1 13.90 -1.10 26.21
CA MET A 1 14.01 -0.17 25.06
C MET A 1 13.30 -0.82 23.89
N HIS A 2 12.11 -0.34 23.52
CA HIS A 2 11.52 -0.74 22.25
C HIS A 2 12.35 -0.14 21.12
N ASP A 3 12.68 -0.94 20.11
CA ASP A 3 13.39 -0.44 18.93
C ASP A 3 12.52 0.65 18.29
N ALA A 4 12.91 1.91 18.47
CA ALA A 4 12.19 3.07 17.94
C ALA A 4 12.16 3.07 16.41
N SER A 5 12.94 2.19 15.75
CA SER A 5 12.97 2.05 14.30
C SER A 5 12.10 0.90 13.76
N ALA A 6 11.56 0.04 14.62
CA ALA A 6 10.66 -1.02 14.18
C ALA A 6 9.33 -0.44 13.67
N PHE A 7 8.79 -1.03 12.60
CA PHE A 7 7.45 -0.71 12.12
C PHE A 7 6.41 -1.42 13.00
N THR A 8 5.36 -0.69 13.38
CA THR A 8 4.33 -1.18 14.29
C THR A 8 3.11 -1.75 13.56
N ALA A 9 2.86 -1.31 12.34
CA ALA A 9 1.86 -1.87 11.45
C ALA A 9 2.12 -1.44 9.99
N VAL A 10 1.74 -2.30 9.04
CA VAL A 10 1.71 -1.96 7.61
C VAL A 10 0.30 -2.15 7.06
N LEU A 11 -0.28 -1.05 6.60
CA LEU A 11 -1.58 -1.00 5.96
C LEU A 11 -1.36 -1.05 4.44
N PHE A 12 -2.20 -1.79 3.74
CA PHE A 12 -2.11 -1.91 2.29
C PHE A 12 -3.43 -1.51 1.62
N GLY A 13 -3.36 -0.83 0.47
CA GLY A 13 -4.46 -0.86 -0.47
C GLY A 13 -4.70 -2.29 -0.97
N LEU A 14 -5.96 -2.67 -1.19
CA LEU A 14 -6.29 -3.98 -1.77
C LEU A 14 -6.11 -3.98 -3.29
N ARG A 15 -6.96 -3.25 -4.02
CA ARG A 15 -6.87 -3.10 -5.48
C ARG A 15 -5.68 -2.24 -5.90
N GLY A 16 -5.03 -2.63 -7.00
CA GLY A 16 -3.90 -1.85 -7.53
C GLY A 16 -2.79 -1.70 -6.50
N CYS A 17 -2.65 -2.67 -5.60
CA CYS A 17 -1.61 -2.71 -4.58
C CYS A 17 -1.29 -4.14 -4.20
N LEU A 18 -2.13 -4.84 -3.45
CA LEU A 18 -1.93 -6.27 -3.15
C LEU A 18 -2.48 -7.19 -4.24
N VAL A 19 -3.58 -6.78 -4.89
CA VAL A 19 -4.30 -7.58 -5.88
C VAL A 19 -4.53 -6.76 -7.15
N GLN A 20 -4.36 -7.42 -8.29
CA GLN A 20 -4.73 -6.94 -9.61
C GLN A 20 -5.77 -7.88 -10.24
N ALA A 21 -6.57 -7.37 -11.18
CA ALA A 21 -7.52 -8.17 -11.92
C ALA A 21 -6.95 -8.50 -13.30
N ALA A 22 -6.54 -9.75 -13.53
CA ALA A 22 -6.14 -10.23 -14.85
C ALA A 22 -7.31 -11.02 -15.46
N ASN A 23 -7.84 -10.57 -16.60
CA ASN A 23 -8.95 -11.23 -17.30
C ASN A 23 -10.18 -11.51 -16.41
N GLY A 24 -10.47 -10.61 -15.46
CA GLY A 24 -11.61 -10.72 -14.56
C GLY A 24 -11.41 -11.62 -13.33
N SER A 25 -10.23 -12.26 -13.18
CA SER A 25 -9.87 -13.03 -12.00
C SER A 25 -8.85 -12.29 -11.12
N PRO A 26 -8.98 -12.33 -9.78
CA PRO A 26 -8.00 -11.74 -8.89
C PRO A 26 -6.68 -12.51 -8.93
N LEU A 27 -5.57 -11.79 -8.96
CA LEU A 27 -4.23 -12.34 -8.79
C LEU A 27 -3.41 -11.41 -7.89
N PRO A 28 -2.50 -11.93 -7.05
CA PRO A 28 -1.55 -11.10 -6.33
C PRO A 28 -0.71 -10.27 -7.31
N THR A 29 -0.40 -9.03 -6.96
CA THR A 29 0.54 -8.20 -7.72
C THR A 29 1.99 -8.72 -7.55
N PRO A 30 2.91 -8.37 -8.47
CA PRO A 30 4.32 -8.73 -8.34
C PRO A 30 4.89 -8.35 -6.97
N GLY A 31 5.48 -9.34 -6.28
CA GLY A 31 6.07 -9.20 -4.95
C GLY A 31 5.09 -9.18 -3.77
N ALA A 32 3.76 -9.18 -3.97
CA ALA A 32 2.79 -9.06 -2.87
C ALA A 32 2.90 -10.17 -1.82
N LEU A 33 2.95 -11.43 -2.27
CA LEU A 33 3.01 -12.58 -1.36
C LEU A 33 4.36 -12.66 -0.64
N ASP A 34 5.46 -12.33 -1.32
CA ASP A 34 6.79 -12.32 -0.73
C ASP A 34 6.94 -11.20 0.31
N ALA A 35 6.44 -10.00 -0.01
CA ALA A 35 6.38 -8.87 0.92
C ALA A 35 5.57 -9.21 2.18
N LEU A 36 4.36 -9.78 2.02
CA LEU A 36 3.53 -10.22 3.13
C LEU A 36 4.20 -11.33 3.96
N ALA A 37 4.89 -12.27 3.31
CA ALA A 37 5.64 -13.33 4.00
C ALA A 37 6.83 -12.77 4.79
N SER A 38 7.54 -11.78 4.22
CA SER A 38 8.64 -11.07 4.89
C SER A 38 8.15 -10.35 6.14
N LEU A 39 7.09 -9.54 6.03
CA LEU A 39 6.47 -8.82 7.14
C LEU A 39 5.96 -9.78 8.23
N ARG A 40 5.36 -10.91 7.83
CA ARG A 40 4.92 -11.93 8.79
C ARG A 40 6.08 -12.56 9.55
N ARG A 41 7.21 -12.86 8.90
CA ARG A 41 8.42 -13.37 9.58
C ARG A 41 8.99 -12.36 10.57
N GLN A 42 8.89 -11.07 10.24
CA GLN A 42 9.29 -9.95 11.11
C GLN A 42 8.24 -9.62 12.19
N GLN A 43 7.13 -10.36 12.24
CA GLN A 43 6.01 -10.15 13.16
C GLN A 43 5.39 -8.75 13.08
N VAL A 44 5.42 -8.13 11.88
CA VAL A 44 4.78 -6.83 11.64
C VAL A 44 3.30 -7.05 11.32
N PRO A 45 2.36 -6.52 12.13
CA PRO A 45 0.93 -6.61 11.85
C PRO A 45 0.58 -5.95 10.51
N CYS A 46 -0.23 -6.64 9.71
CA CYS A 46 -0.64 -6.15 8.40
C CYS A 46 -2.16 -6.20 8.24
N ILE A 47 -2.72 -5.27 7.47
CA ILE A 47 -4.15 -5.22 7.14
C ILE A 47 -4.35 -4.57 5.78
N TRP A 48 -5.35 -5.03 5.02
CA TRP A 48 -5.73 -4.38 3.76
C TRP A 48 -6.94 -3.44 3.92
N LEU A 49 -7.00 -2.44 3.06
CA LEU A 49 -8.04 -1.41 2.98
C LEU A 49 -8.61 -1.35 1.55
N ASP A 50 -9.93 -1.24 1.45
CA ASP A 50 -10.63 -0.92 0.20
C ASP A 50 -11.96 -0.21 0.48
N ASP A 51 -12.48 0.55 -0.47
CA ASP A 51 -13.78 1.21 -0.44
C ASP A 51 -14.89 0.43 -1.20
N LEU A 52 -14.55 -0.74 -1.74
CA LEU A 52 -15.49 -1.68 -2.37
C LEU A 52 -16.52 -2.29 -1.40
N SER A 53 -17.59 -2.84 -1.99
CA SER A 53 -18.57 -3.65 -1.25
C SER A 53 -17.96 -4.94 -0.68
N ASN A 54 -18.54 -5.46 0.41
CA ASN A 54 -18.03 -6.64 1.10
C ASN A 54 -17.80 -7.84 0.16
N ALA A 55 -18.77 -8.15 -0.70
CA ALA A 55 -18.67 -9.28 -1.62
C ALA A 55 -17.53 -9.11 -2.64
N GLN A 56 -17.25 -7.87 -3.07
CA GLN A 56 -16.18 -7.58 -4.01
C GLN A 56 -14.80 -7.65 -3.33
N SER A 57 -14.65 -7.03 -2.15
CA SER A 57 -13.38 -7.07 -1.42
C SER A 57 -13.03 -8.49 -1.00
N GLN A 58 -14.00 -9.30 -0.54
CA GLN A 58 -13.78 -10.71 -0.20
C GLN A 58 -13.36 -11.55 -1.41
N ARG A 59 -13.98 -11.31 -2.59
CA ARG A 59 -13.58 -11.98 -3.82
C ARG A 59 -12.14 -11.63 -4.20
N LEU A 60 -11.75 -10.36 -4.11
CA LEU A 60 -10.39 -9.94 -4.45
C LEU A 60 -9.37 -10.48 -3.45
N ALA A 61 -9.67 -10.42 -2.15
CA ALA A 61 -8.78 -10.89 -1.10
C ALA A 61 -8.67 -12.43 -1.04
N SER A 62 -9.45 -13.20 -1.81
CA SER A 62 -9.42 -14.67 -1.79
C SER A 62 -8.09 -15.28 -2.23
N VAL A 63 -7.26 -14.50 -2.93
CA VAL A 63 -5.91 -14.92 -3.37
C VAL A 63 -4.81 -14.50 -2.40
N LEU A 64 -5.18 -13.81 -1.32
CA LEU A 64 -4.26 -13.38 -0.28
C LEU A 64 -4.23 -14.41 0.85
N PRO A 65 -3.17 -14.41 1.68
CA PRO A 65 -3.07 -15.32 2.80
C PRO A 65 -4.22 -15.15 3.81
N ALA A 66 -4.80 -16.25 4.27
CA ALA A 66 -5.96 -16.25 5.18
C ALA A 66 -5.73 -15.56 6.53
N TRP A 67 -4.47 -15.33 6.92
CA TRP A 67 -4.12 -14.62 8.15
C TRP A 67 -4.26 -13.10 8.03
N LEU A 68 -4.31 -12.54 6.81
CA LEU A 68 -4.32 -11.11 6.57
C LEU A 68 -5.75 -10.56 6.73
N PRO A 69 -6.05 -9.79 7.78
CA PRO A 69 -7.36 -9.18 7.94
C PRO A 69 -7.58 -8.07 6.91
N GLY A 70 -8.86 -7.72 6.72
CA GLY A 70 -9.29 -6.54 5.97
C GLY A 70 -10.09 -5.59 6.84
N GLN A 71 -9.85 -4.29 6.67
CA GLN A 71 -10.65 -3.24 7.29
C GLN A 71 -11.58 -2.58 6.27
N ARG A 72 -12.83 -2.40 6.69
CA ARG A 72 -13.89 -1.79 5.90
C ARG A 72 -13.99 -0.30 6.21
N VAL A 73 -14.31 0.50 5.20
CA VAL A 73 -14.71 1.89 5.37
C VAL A 73 -16.10 1.95 6.03
N ASN A 74 -16.20 2.47 7.25
CA ASN A 74 -17.48 2.61 7.95
C ASN A 74 -18.10 4.01 7.73
N GLY A 75 -18.67 4.23 6.54
CA GLY A 75 -19.46 5.42 6.18
C GLY A 75 -18.67 6.70 5.90
N VAL A 76 -17.42 6.81 6.38
CA VAL A 76 -16.55 7.96 6.11
C VAL A 76 -15.50 7.59 5.08
N HIS A 77 -15.67 8.07 3.85
CA HIS A 77 -14.81 7.74 2.70
C HIS A 77 -13.47 8.47 2.73
N TRP A 78 -12.51 7.94 1.97
CA TRP A 78 -11.27 8.65 1.67
C TRP A 78 -11.58 10.01 1.00
N PRO A 79 -10.77 11.05 1.25
CA PRO A 79 -9.45 11.04 1.89
C PRO A 79 -9.47 11.27 3.41
N ALA A 80 -10.61 11.12 4.11
CA ALA A 80 -10.63 11.24 5.56
C ALA A 80 -9.78 10.15 6.25
N PRO A 81 -9.12 10.45 7.37
CA PRO A 81 -8.14 9.54 8.01
C PRO A 81 -8.76 8.30 8.66
N ASN A 82 -10.09 8.26 8.77
CA ASN A 82 -10.85 7.29 9.55
C ASN A 82 -10.54 5.84 9.17
N ALA A 83 -10.36 5.53 7.88
CA ALA A 83 -10.07 4.18 7.44
C ALA A 83 -8.72 3.68 8.00
N CYS A 84 -7.70 4.54 8.02
CA CYS A 84 -6.38 4.22 8.56
C CYS A 84 -6.43 4.02 10.07
N TRP A 85 -7.09 4.93 10.81
CA TRP A 85 -7.23 4.79 12.27
C TRP A 85 -8.03 3.55 12.67
N GLN A 86 -9.13 3.27 11.97
CA GLN A 86 -9.91 2.05 12.23
C GLN A 86 -9.10 0.78 11.95
N ALA A 87 -8.29 0.76 10.89
CA ALA A 87 -7.40 -0.36 10.62
C ALA A 87 -6.36 -0.56 11.74
N LEU A 88 -5.77 0.52 12.23
CA LEU A 88 -4.83 0.48 13.35
C LEU A 88 -5.49 0.00 14.65
N MET A 89 -6.73 0.43 14.91
CA MET A 89 -7.52 -0.07 16.04
C MET A 89 -7.83 -1.57 15.90
N THR A 90 -8.18 -2.04 14.71
CA THR A 90 -8.43 -3.47 14.44
C THR A 90 -7.16 -4.33 14.61
N LEU A 91 -5.99 -3.75 14.36
CA LEU A 91 -4.70 -4.40 14.60
C LEU A 91 -4.21 -4.29 16.05
N ASP A 92 -4.99 -3.68 16.94
CA ASP A 92 -4.60 -3.36 18.33
C ASP A 92 -3.24 -2.63 18.39
N SER A 93 -3.00 -1.72 17.43
CA SER A 93 -1.74 -0.98 17.37
C SER A 93 -1.62 0.00 18.53
N GLU A 94 -0.58 -0.15 19.34
CA GLU A 94 -0.38 0.66 20.55
C GLU A 94 0.04 2.11 20.26
N ARG A 95 0.58 2.38 19.06
CA ARG A 95 1.11 3.70 18.69
C ARG A 95 1.13 3.93 17.18
N LEU A 96 0.92 5.18 16.79
CA LEU A 96 0.99 5.63 15.40
C LEU A 96 2.43 5.65 14.85
N ASP A 97 3.42 5.93 15.71
CA ASP A 97 4.82 5.95 15.31
C ASP A 97 5.25 4.58 14.75
N GLY A 98 5.72 4.59 13.51
CA GLY A 98 6.10 3.37 12.79
C GLY A 98 4.97 2.69 12.01
N CYS A 99 3.79 3.32 11.90
CA CYS A 99 2.75 2.85 10.99
C CYS A 99 3.00 3.34 9.56
N VAL A 100 2.87 2.44 8.59
CA VAL A 100 3.08 2.73 7.16
C VAL A 100 1.84 2.34 6.38
N LEU A 101 1.43 3.18 5.44
CA LEU A 101 0.43 2.85 4.41
C LEU A 101 1.12 2.68 3.06
N VAL A 102 0.84 1.57 2.37
CA VAL A 102 1.31 1.29 1.01
C VAL A 102 0.11 1.24 0.07
N SER A 103 0.10 2.05 -0.99
CA SER A 103 -1.04 2.09 -1.92
C SER A 103 -0.66 2.73 -3.26
N GLY A 104 -1.34 2.32 -4.34
CA GLY A 104 -1.35 3.04 -5.62
C GLY A 104 -2.54 4.00 -5.78
N GLU A 105 -3.52 3.96 -4.88
CA GLU A 105 -4.74 4.79 -4.91
C GLU A 105 -4.52 6.15 -4.22
N PRO A 106 -4.56 7.28 -4.96
CA PRO A 106 -4.30 8.61 -4.42
C PRO A 106 -5.19 9.01 -3.24
N GLN A 107 -6.49 8.67 -3.26
CA GLN A 107 -7.38 9.06 -2.16
C GLN A 107 -7.04 8.31 -0.86
N LEU A 108 -6.69 7.03 -0.96
CA LEU A 108 -6.23 6.25 0.17
C LEU A 108 -4.89 6.76 0.69
N LEU A 109 -3.94 7.10 -0.20
CA LEU A 109 -2.67 7.71 0.20
C LEU A 109 -2.89 9.04 0.95
N GLN A 110 -3.79 9.89 0.47
CA GLN A 110 -4.15 11.12 1.16
C GLN A 110 -4.81 10.85 2.52
N SER A 111 -5.60 9.79 2.66
CA SER A 111 -6.10 9.33 3.97
C SER A 111 -4.96 8.95 4.92
N GLY A 112 -3.91 8.26 4.44
CA GLY A 112 -2.73 7.94 5.23
C GLY A 112 -1.97 9.18 5.70
N LEU A 113 -1.77 10.15 4.81
CA LEU A 113 -1.16 11.44 5.13
C LEU A 113 -1.99 12.19 6.18
N ASN A 114 -3.31 12.30 5.98
CA ASN A 114 -4.22 12.94 6.93
C ASN A 114 -4.27 12.23 8.28
N ALA A 115 -3.99 10.93 8.32
CA ALA A 115 -3.94 10.12 9.53
C ALA A 115 -2.59 10.17 10.26
N GLY A 116 -1.56 10.81 9.67
CA GLY A 116 -0.21 10.90 10.23
C GLY A 116 0.64 9.64 10.07
N LEU A 117 0.37 8.82 9.06
CA LEU A 117 1.16 7.62 8.75
C LEU A 117 2.28 7.96 7.77
N TRP A 118 3.35 7.17 7.81
CA TRP A 118 4.27 7.07 6.67
C TRP A 118 3.51 6.52 5.46
N THR A 119 3.87 6.97 4.26
CA THR A 119 3.17 6.58 3.02
C THR A 119 4.14 6.18 1.92
N ILE A 120 3.89 5.03 1.32
CA ILE A 120 4.63 4.50 0.17
C ILE A 120 3.66 4.41 -1.02
N GLY A 121 3.93 5.19 -2.06
CA GLY A 121 3.18 5.15 -3.31
C GLY A 121 3.66 4.03 -4.24
N LEU A 122 2.74 3.39 -4.97
CA LEU A 122 3.06 2.40 -6.02
C LEU A 122 2.86 2.99 -7.41
N ALA A 123 3.95 3.27 -8.13
CA ALA A 123 3.90 3.92 -9.44
C ALA A 123 3.32 3.00 -10.53
N ALA A 124 3.74 1.74 -10.55
CA ALA A 124 3.35 0.79 -11.59
C ALA A 124 2.03 0.06 -11.30
N CYS A 125 1.33 0.42 -10.22
CA CYS A 125 -0.03 -0.04 -9.95
C CYS A 125 -1.09 1.06 -10.10
N SER A 126 -0.69 2.22 -10.63
CA SER A 126 -1.63 3.26 -11.02
C SER A 126 -2.56 2.77 -12.15
N PRO A 127 -3.80 3.31 -12.28
CA PRO A 127 -4.72 2.91 -13.35
C PRO A 127 -4.12 3.05 -14.75
N SER A 128 -3.21 4.00 -14.96
CA SER A 128 -2.47 4.22 -16.21
C SER A 128 -1.34 3.21 -16.43
N CYS A 129 -0.94 2.46 -15.41
CA CYS A 129 0.14 1.46 -15.44
C CYS A 129 -0.34 0.03 -15.17
N ASP A 130 -1.65 -0.25 -15.31
CA ASP A 130 -2.19 -1.58 -15.03
C ASP A 130 -1.60 -2.63 -15.97
N LEU A 131 -0.74 -3.51 -15.44
CA LEU A 131 -0.06 -4.59 -16.14
C LEU A 131 -1.04 -5.56 -16.84
N GLY A 132 -2.26 -5.69 -16.31
CA GLY A 132 -3.32 -6.52 -16.89
C GLY A 132 -4.05 -5.84 -18.06
N SER A 133 -3.86 -4.54 -18.26
CA SER A 133 -4.54 -3.80 -19.32
C SER A 133 -3.88 -4.04 -20.68
N GLN A 134 -4.70 -4.27 -21.70
CA GLN A 134 -4.23 -4.35 -23.09
C GLN A 134 -3.53 -3.06 -23.52
N ALA A 135 -3.95 -1.91 -22.97
CA ALA A 135 -3.33 -0.62 -23.22
C ALA A 135 -1.87 -0.59 -22.77
N TRP A 136 -1.57 -1.07 -21.57
CA TRP A 136 -0.20 -1.16 -21.06
C TRP A 136 0.67 -2.14 -21.85
N GLN A 137 0.10 -3.30 -22.20
CA GLN A 137 0.82 -4.33 -22.97
C GLN A 137 1.13 -3.88 -24.41
N ALA A 138 0.32 -2.97 -24.96
CA ALA A 138 0.55 -2.39 -26.28
C ALA A 138 1.58 -1.24 -26.29
N MET A 139 1.95 -0.70 -25.12
CA MET A 139 2.95 0.36 -25.01
C MET A 139 4.36 -0.17 -25.24
N THR A 140 5.19 0.65 -25.87
CA THR A 140 6.63 0.43 -25.94
C THR A 140 7.27 0.56 -24.55
N PRO A 141 8.47 -0.03 -24.33
CA PRO A 141 9.20 0.15 -23.08
C PRO A 141 9.44 1.62 -22.69
N GLN A 142 9.63 2.50 -23.68
CA GLN A 142 9.82 3.93 -23.46
C GLN A 142 8.53 4.62 -22.98
N GLU A 143 7.38 4.25 -23.54
CA GLU A 143 6.07 4.78 -23.11
C GLU A 143 5.72 4.32 -21.71
N GLN A 144 6.00 3.05 -21.37
CA GLN A 144 5.82 2.52 -20.01
C GLN A 144 6.71 3.24 -19.00
N GLU A 145 7.97 3.50 -19.33
CA GLU A 145 8.88 4.28 -18.49
C GLU A 145 8.39 5.72 -18.29
N LEU A 146 7.92 6.37 -19.35
CA LEU A 146 7.36 7.71 -19.26
C LEU A 146 6.08 7.74 -18.41
N ALA A 147 5.22 6.73 -18.52
CA ALA A 147 4.01 6.59 -17.73
C ALA A 147 4.34 6.37 -16.23
N ARG A 148 5.29 5.49 -15.91
CA ARG A 148 5.79 5.32 -14.54
C ARG A 148 6.36 6.63 -13.99
N GLY A 149 7.20 7.33 -14.77
CA GLY A 149 7.78 8.60 -14.36
C GLY A 149 6.71 9.66 -14.03
N LYS A 150 5.64 9.74 -14.83
CA LYS A 150 4.49 10.61 -14.54
C LYS A 150 3.77 10.21 -13.26
N ALA A 151 3.44 8.92 -13.09
CA ALA A 151 2.78 8.42 -11.88
C ALA A 151 3.62 8.69 -10.63
N THR A 152 4.93 8.47 -10.68
CA THR A 152 5.86 8.78 -9.59
C THR A 152 5.84 10.27 -9.21
N LEU A 153 5.87 11.17 -10.20
CA LEU A 153 5.80 12.61 -9.94
C LEU A 153 4.45 13.03 -9.35
N GLU A 154 3.34 12.43 -9.80
CA GLU A 154 2.01 12.70 -9.26
C GLU A 154 1.88 12.23 -7.80
N LEU A 155 2.41 11.05 -7.48
CA LEU A 155 2.45 10.53 -6.11
C LEU A 155 3.30 11.44 -5.20
N PHE A 156 4.47 11.87 -5.64
CA PHE A 156 5.27 12.82 -4.85
C PHE A 156 4.60 14.19 -4.69
N ARG A 157 3.86 14.67 -5.70
CA ARG A 157 3.07 15.92 -5.59
C ARG A 157 1.95 15.82 -4.55
N LEU A 158 1.44 14.62 -4.28
CA LEU A 158 0.50 14.36 -3.19
C LEU A 158 1.15 14.50 -1.80
N GLY A 159 2.48 14.39 -1.72
CA GLY A 159 3.24 14.44 -0.47
C GLY A 159 3.58 13.07 0.11
N VAL A 160 3.55 11.99 -0.69
CA VAL A 160 3.98 10.68 -0.18
C VAL A 160 5.47 10.65 0.17
N HIS A 161 5.83 9.83 1.16
CA HIS A 161 7.18 9.82 1.72
C HIS A 161 8.20 9.06 0.87
N SER A 162 7.73 8.06 0.12
CA SER A 162 8.52 7.25 -0.81
C SER A 162 7.62 6.74 -1.93
N VAL A 163 8.21 6.45 -3.09
CA VAL A 163 7.52 5.80 -4.22
C VAL A 163 8.37 4.63 -4.70
N ILE A 164 7.73 3.49 -4.97
CA ILE A 164 8.34 2.31 -5.60
C ILE A 164 7.48 1.83 -6.76
N ASP A 165 8.05 1.08 -7.69
CA ASP A 165 7.28 0.55 -8.83
C ASP A 165 6.34 -0.57 -8.39
N HIS A 166 6.89 -1.57 -7.68
CA HIS A 166 6.22 -2.80 -7.27
C HIS A 166 6.57 -3.18 -5.83
N LEU A 167 5.79 -4.08 -5.23
CA LEU A 167 6.00 -4.54 -3.86
C LEU A 167 7.29 -5.35 -3.66
N GLU A 168 7.94 -5.80 -4.74
CA GLU A 168 9.27 -6.42 -4.70
C GLU A 168 10.33 -5.49 -4.08
N ALA A 169 10.15 -4.17 -4.20
CA ALA A 169 11.04 -3.17 -3.61
C ALA A 169 10.64 -2.73 -2.19
N LEU A 170 9.58 -3.32 -1.61
CA LEU A 170 9.02 -2.87 -0.33
C LEU A 170 10.02 -3.01 0.82
N ASP A 171 10.70 -4.15 0.95
CA ASP A 171 11.65 -4.38 2.05
C ASP A 171 12.78 -3.34 2.05
N THR A 172 13.35 -3.05 0.86
CA THR A 172 14.36 -2.00 0.69
C THR A 172 13.82 -0.62 1.04
N CYS A 173 12.58 -0.31 0.63
CA CYS A 173 11.94 0.97 0.92
C CYS A 173 11.67 1.16 2.43
N LEU A 174 11.20 0.10 3.11
CA LEU A 174 11.00 0.11 4.56
C LEU A 174 12.33 0.29 5.30
N MET A 175 13.42 -0.32 4.83
CA MET A 175 14.75 -0.09 5.41
C MET A 175 15.21 1.37 5.29
N ASP A 176 14.96 2.03 4.16
CA ASP A 176 15.27 3.45 3.97
C ASP A 176 14.44 4.33 4.92
N ILE A 177 13.13 4.09 5.03
CA ILE A 177 12.26 4.81 5.98
C ILE A 177 12.73 4.58 7.42
N ALA A 178 13.12 3.36 7.80
CA ALA A 178 13.66 3.08 9.13
C ALA A 178 14.95 3.88 9.41
N GLN A 179 15.82 4.05 8.40
CA GLN A 179 17.02 4.89 8.53
C GLN A 179 16.67 6.38 8.68
N ARG A 180 15.70 6.87 7.92
CA ARG A 180 15.18 8.25 8.02
C ARG A 180 14.58 8.53 9.39
N ARG A 181 13.77 7.61 9.93
CA ARG A 181 13.23 7.66 11.30
C ARG A 181 14.33 7.74 12.36
N ARG A 182 15.41 6.94 12.22
CA ARG A 182 16.57 7.02 13.13
C ARG A 182 17.27 8.38 13.12
N LYS A 183 17.18 9.13 12.01
CA LYS A 183 17.70 10.50 11.87
C LYS A 183 16.73 11.57 12.38
N GLY A 184 15.55 11.17 12.90
CA GLY A 184 14.56 12.06 13.47
C GLY A 184 13.49 12.56 12.49
N GLU A 185 13.47 12.03 11.26
CA GLU A 185 12.39 12.32 10.31
C GLU A 185 11.07 11.70 10.82
N LYS A 186 9.97 12.41 10.58
CA LYS A 186 8.60 12.02 10.93
C LYS A 186 7.71 12.20 9.70
N PRO A 187 6.54 11.54 9.68
CA PRO A 187 5.51 11.84 8.69
C PRO A 187 5.08 13.30 8.69
#